data_AF-A0A938N4T1-F1
#
_entry.id   AF-A0A938N4T1-F1
#
_cell.length_a   1.000
_cell.length_b   1.000
_cell.length_c   1.000
_cell.angle_alpha   90.00
_cell.angle_beta   90.00
_cell.angle_gamma   90.00
#
_symmetry.space_group_name_H-M   'P 1'
#
loop_
_entity.id
_entity.type
_entity.pdbx_description
1 polymer ?
#
loop_
_entity_poly.entity_id
_entity_poly.type
_entity_poly.pdbx_seq_one_letter_code
_entity_poly.pdbx_strand_id
1 'polypeptide(L)'
;MDGANVKSIDAITRFKATIATARDDLARALAEADSDIDRAQLWIEREAPAYWKRQLTVRAEEVTVCKSALYRKQVTVSAKDSKPSVVDEKKALQRAQARLAEAEVKAKACKRWATTFQREVILFKGTMSAMQTVVERDLPMAVALMNRMAEALARYAAPEPIEVQAMLKALRESAQSTRRSGSADSVTDSAPDATDPTIESDAGASDASDAVSDAPSDAPSDPPGDGGDP
;
A
#
# COMPACT_ATOMS: atom_id res chain seq x y z
N MET A 1 -31.21 16.07 -24.01
CA MET A 1 -30.57 14.81 -23.60
C MET A 1 -29.24 15.18 -23.00
N ASP A 2 -29.07 14.98 -21.70
CA ASP A 2 -27.80 15.29 -21.02
C ASP A 2 -26.90 14.05 -21.09
N GLY A 3 -25.71 14.19 -21.67
CA GLY A 3 -24.81 13.06 -21.92
C GLY A 3 -24.21 12.54 -20.62
N ALA A 4 -24.00 11.22 -20.53
CA ALA A 4 -23.42 10.60 -19.33
C ALA A 4 -22.10 11.30 -18.95
N ASN A 5 -22.06 11.89 -17.76
CA ASN A 5 -21.01 12.85 -17.38
C ASN A 5 -19.68 12.13 -17.12
N VAL A 6 -18.85 12.01 -18.17
CA VAL A 6 -17.55 11.30 -18.20
C VAL A 6 -16.65 11.66 -17.02
N LYS A 7 -16.68 12.91 -16.56
CA LYS A 7 -15.91 13.41 -15.40
C LYS A 7 -16.18 12.60 -14.12
N SER A 8 -17.36 11.98 -13.99
CA SER A 8 -17.70 11.09 -12.87
C SER A 8 -16.97 9.75 -12.93
N ILE A 9 -16.79 9.18 -14.13
CA ILE A 9 -16.07 7.92 -14.35
C ILE A 9 -14.57 8.12 -14.09
N ASP A 10 -14.00 9.24 -14.55
CA ASP A 10 -12.64 9.67 -14.23
C ASP A 10 -12.42 9.87 -12.72
N ALA A 11 -13.39 10.48 -12.03
CA ALA A 11 -13.33 10.73 -10.60
C ALA A 11 -13.34 9.41 -9.80
N ILE A 12 -14.24 8.47 -10.14
CA ILE A 12 -14.28 7.14 -9.52
C ILE A 12 -12.98 6.38 -9.79
N THR A 13 -12.46 6.43 -11.03
CA THR A 13 -11.22 5.73 -11.42
C THR A 13 -10.00 6.28 -10.68
N ARG A 14 -9.89 7.61 -10.55
CA ARG A 14 -8.83 8.26 -9.75
C ARG A 14 -8.95 7.92 -8.27
N PHE A 15 -10.13 8.03 -7.68
CA PHE A 15 -10.36 7.74 -6.25
C PHE A 15 -10.08 6.27 -5.91
N LYS A 16 -10.45 5.33 -6.80
CA LYS A 16 -10.09 3.92 -6.71
C LYS A 16 -8.56 3.71 -6.67
N ALA A 17 -7.81 4.40 -7.53
CA ALA A 17 -6.34 4.32 -7.52
C ALA A 17 -5.73 4.90 -6.23
N THR A 18 -6.28 6.01 -5.72
CA THR A 18 -5.89 6.58 -4.42
C THR A 18 -6.16 5.61 -3.27
N ILE A 19 -7.31 4.93 -3.24
CA ILE A 19 -7.63 3.92 -2.21
C ILE A 19 -6.71 2.70 -2.32
N ALA A 20 -6.38 2.23 -3.53
CA ALA A 20 -5.45 1.11 -3.71
C ALA A 20 -4.05 1.45 -3.17
N THR A 21 -3.52 2.63 -3.51
CA THR A 21 -2.22 3.11 -3.01
C THR A 21 -2.25 3.27 -1.49
N ALA A 22 -3.30 3.91 -0.95
CA ALA A 22 -3.47 4.10 0.49
C ALA A 22 -3.59 2.77 1.25
N ARG A 23 -4.25 1.75 0.69
CA ARG A 23 -4.28 0.40 1.25
C ARG A 23 -2.87 -0.18 1.36
N ASP A 24 -2.07 -0.07 0.31
CA ASP A 24 -0.74 -0.69 0.26
C ASP A 24 0.27 0.02 1.18
N ASP A 25 0.15 1.34 1.32
CA ASP A 25 0.94 2.11 2.28
C ASP A 25 0.51 1.85 3.73
N LEU A 26 -0.80 1.75 4.00
CA LEU A 26 -1.31 1.35 5.32
C LEU A 26 -0.88 -0.07 5.68
N ALA A 27 -1.05 -1.05 4.79
CA ALA A 27 -0.65 -2.44 5.02
C ALA A 27 0.85 -2.56 5.35
N ARG A 28 1.70 -1.80 4.64
CA ARG A 28 3.14 -1.72 4.90
C ARG A 28 3.45 -1.13 6.28
N ALA A 29 2.81 -0.02 6.64
CA ALA A 29 3.00 0.63 7.94
C ALA A 29 2.49 -0.22 9.12
N LEU A 30 1.41 -1.00 8.93
CA LEU A 30 0.94 -1.99 9.91
C LEU A 30 1.98 -3.09 10.12
N ALA A 31 2.45 -3.71 9.04
CA ALA A 31 3.44 -4.80 9.11
C ALA A 31 4.79 -4.35 9.69
N GLU A 32 5.23 -3.12 9.39
CA GLU A 32 6.42 -2.52 9.98
C GLU A 32 6.24 -2.31 11.50
N ALA A 33 5.10 -1.78 11.94
CA ALA A 33 4.82 -1.56 13.36
C ALA A 33 4.75 -2.88 14.16
N ASP A 34 4.09 -3.92 13.63
CA ASP A 34 4.06 -5.25 14.25
C ASP A 34 5.46 -5.89 14.30
N SER A 35 6.25 -5.76 13.23
CA SER A 35 7.63 -6.28 13.20
C SER A 35 8.54 -5.58 14.21
N ASP A 36 8.41 -4.27 14.39
CA ASP A 36 9.17 -3.52 15.38
C ASP A 36 8.77 -3.86 16.82
N ILE A 37 7.48 -4.14 17.05
CA ILE A 37 6.95 -4.59 18.34
C ILE A 37 7.43 -6.00 18.68
N ASP A 38 7.36 -6.95 17.74
CA ASP A 38 7.79 -8.33 17.98
C ASP A 38 9.32 -8.41 18.17
N ARG A 39 10.09 -7.59 17.44
CA ARG A 39 11.54 -7.40 17.69
C ARG A 39 11.81 -6.82 19.07
N ALA A 40 11.05 -5.81 19.50
CA ALA A 40 11.17 -5.23 20.83
C ALA A 40 10.80 -6.23 21.94
N GLN A 41 9.73 -7.02 21.74
CA GLN A 41 9.33 -8.07 22.69
C GLN A 41 10.43 -9.13 22.84
N LEU A 42 10.94 -9.65 21.73
CA LEU A 42 12.04 -10.63 21.71
C LEU A 42 13.28 -10.09 22.45
N TRP A 43 13.66 -8.83 22.20
CA TRP A 43 14.80 -8.21 22.88
C TRP A 43 14.57 -8.06 24.40
N ILE A 44 13.39 -7.56 24.81
CA ILE A 44 13.06 -7.34 26.23
C ILE A 44 12.98 -8.67 27.00
N GLU A 45 12.40 -9.72 26.41
CA GLU A 45 12.19 -11.01 27.06
C GLU A 45 13.44 -11.91 27.08
N ARG A 46 14.17 -11.97 25.97
CA ARG A 46 15.25 -12.96 25.76
C ARG A 46 16.65 -12.37 25.94
N GLU A 47 16.91 -11.21 25.36
CA GLU A 47 18.27 -10.66 25.26
C GLU A 47 18.62 -9.76 26.44
N ALA A 48 17.75 -8.82 26.79
CA ALA A 48 17.97 -7.85 27.86
C ALA A 48 18.27 -8.52 29.22
N PRO A 49 17.59 -9.60 29.66
CA PRO A 49 17.89 -10.24 30.94
C PRO A 49 19.29 -10.90 30.94
N ALA A 50 19.68 -11.54 29.84
CA ALA A 50 20.99 -12.16 29.68
C ALA A 50 22.12 -11.10 29.63
N TYR A 51 21.90 -10.04 28.85
CA TYR A 51 22.81 -8.90 28.74
C TYR A 51 23.04 -8.21 30.09
N TRP A 52 21.96 -7.86 30.80
CA TRP A 52 22.08 -7.17 32.09
C TRP A 52 22.65 -8.07 33.19
N LYS A 53 22.35 -9.37 33.19
CA LYS A 53 23.01 -10.33 34.09
C LYS A 53 24.52 -10.34 33.87
N ARG A 54 24.99 -10.43 32.62
CA ARG A 54 26.42 -10.37 32.26
C ARG A 54 27.06 -9.03 32.64
N GLN A 55 26.39 -7.90 32.35
CA GLN A 55 26.88 -6.57 32.72
C GLN A 55 27.02 -6.37 34.23
N LEU A 56 26.08 -6.90 35.03
CA LEU A 56 26.16 -6.83 36.49
C LEU A 56 27.36 -7.63 37.03
N THR A 57 27.60 -8.84 36.52
CA THR A 57 28.79 -9.63 36.88
C THR A 57 30.08 -8.88 36.57
N VAL A 58 30.27 -8.43 35.31
CA VAL A 58 31.50 -7.74 34.89
C VAL A 58 31.74 -6.43 35.66
N ARG A 59 30.69 -5.65 35.95
CA ARG A 59 30.81 -4.41 36.72
C ARG A 59 31.04 -4.67 38.22
N ALA A 60 30.54 -5.77 38.77
CA ALA A 60 30.85 -6.21 40.14
C ALA A 60 32.31 -6.66 40.27
N GLU A 61 32.81 -7.44 39.31
CA GLU A 61 34.23 -7.81 39.20
C GLU A 61 35.13 -6.57 39.08
N GLU A 62 34.77 -5.59 38.25
CA GLU A 62 35.51 -4.33 38.16
C GLU A 62 35.57 -3.59 39.52
N VAL A 63 34.47 -3.56 40.27
CA VAL A 63 34.45 -2.99 41.63
C VAL A 63 35.35 -3.77 42.60
N THR A 64 35.42 -5.11 42.54
CA THR A 64 36.35 -5.87 43.39
C THR A 64 37.81 -5.65 42.98
N VAL A 65 38.10 -5.56 41.68
CA VAL A 65 39.44 -5.19 41.16
C VAL A 65 39.86 -3.80 41.66
N CYS A 66 39.00 -2.78 41.54
CA CYS A 66 39.29 -1.44 42.06
C CYS A 66 39.50 -1.42 43.59
N LYS A 67 38.69 -2.17 44.37
CA LYS A 67 38.91 -2.33 45.82
C LYS A 67 40.27 -2.95 46.11
N SER A 68 40.67 -4.00 45.38
CA SER A 68 41.97 -4.67 45.57
C SER A 68 43.16 -3.78 45.19
N ALA A 69 43.01 -2.91 44.19
CA ALA A 69 44.05 -1.98 43.76
C ALA A 69 44.25 -0.87 44.81
N LEU A 70 43.14 -0.29 45.30
CA LEU A 70 43.13 0.68 46.38
C LEU A 70 43.75 0.11 47.67
N TYR A 71 43.36 -1.11 48.08
CA TYR A 71 43.91 -1.76 49.26
C TYR A 71 45.42 -2.06 49.12
N ARG A 72 45.86 -2.60 47.97
CA ARG A 72 47.29 -2.82 47.71
C ARG A 72 48.10 -1.54 47.85
N LYS A 73 47.66 -0.43 47.24
CA LYS A 73 48.34 0.88 47.36
C LYS A 73 48.31 1.46 48.79
N GLN A 74 47.30 1.14 49.60
CA GLN A 74 47.26 1.55 51.00
C GLN A 74 48.23 0.77 51.89
N VAL A 75 48.51 -0.50 51.56
CA VAL A 75 49.40 -1.38 52.34
C VAL A 75 50.86 -1.27 51.90
N THR A 76 51.15 -0.94 50.63
CA THR A 76 52.52 -0.70 50.17
C THR A 76 53.10 0.57 50.78
N VAL A 77 53.98 0.41 51.78
CA VAL A 77 54.86 1.48 52.27
C VAL A 77 55.81 1.90 51.15
N SER A 78 55.95 3.21 50.93
CA SER A 78 56.88 3.74 49.93
C SER A 78 58.30 3.76 50.47
N ALA A 79 59.30 3.50 49.63
CA ALA A 79 60.73 3.45 49.97
C ALA A 79 61.36 4.81 50.36
N LYS A 80 60.54 5.79 50.77
CA LYS A 80 60.92 7.15 51.14
C LYS A 80 60.08 7.70 52.31
N ASP A 81 59.45 6.81 53.09
CA ASP A 81 58.48 7.06 54.18
C ASP A 81 57.26 7.93 53.84
N SER A 82 57.11 8.33 52.57
CA SER A 82 56.00 9.15 52.10
C SER A 82 54.79 8.29 51.71
N LYS A 83 53.61 8.62 52.23
CA LYS A 83 52.37 7.88 51.91
C LYS A 83 52.05 8.02 50.42
N PRO A 84 51.90 6.91 49.66
CA PRO A 84 51.61 6.98 48.22
C PRO A 84 50.26 7.65 47.96
N SER A 85 50.15 8.33 46.82
CA SER A 85 48.85 8.89 46.38
C SER A 85 47.87 7.75 46.08
N VAL A 86 46.74 7.77 46.79
CA VAL A 86 45.59 6.87 46.63
C VAL A 86 44.38 7.59 46.02
N VAL A 87 44.58 8.80 45.50
CA VAL A 87 43.50 9.67 45.01
C VAL A 87 42.85 9.09 43.75
N ASP A 88 43.65 8.52 42.85
CA ASP A 88 43.15 8.05 41.55
C ASP A 88 42.54 6.65 41.65
N GLU A 89 43.00 5.80 42.58
CA GLU A 89 42.33 4.54 42.94
C GLU A 89 40.97 4.81 43.60
N LYS A 90 40.86 5.84 44.45
CA LYS A 90 39.57 6.28 45.01
C LYS A 90 38.61 6.75 43.92
N LYS A 91 39.08 7.58 42.97
CA LYS A 91 38.28 8.01 41.81
C LYS A 91 37.89 6.83 40.92
N ALA A 92 38.79 5.88 40.67
CA ALA A 92 38.52 4.69 39.88
C ALA A 92 37.45 3.80 40.53
N LEU A 93 37.56 3.55 41.83
CA LEU A 93 36.55 2.83 42.62
C LEU A 93 35.18 3.52 42.55
N GLN A 94 35.13 4.84 42.73
CA GLN A 94 33.89 5.62 42.60
C GLN A 94 33.27 5.48 41.20
N ARG A 95 34.07 5.55 40.12
CA ARG A 95 33.58 5.34 38.73
C ARG A 95 33.08 3.92 38.48
N ALA A 96 33.70 2.90 39.07
CA ALA A 96 33.24 1.52 38.99
C ALA A 96 31.92 1.33 39.75
N GLN A 97 31.81 1.85 40.97
CA GLN A 97 30.58 1.82 41.77
C GLN A 97 29.42 2.56 41.10
N ALA A 98 29.67 3.73 40.49
CA ALA A 98 28.66 4.47 39.74
C ALA A 98 28.14 3.68 38.52
N ARG A 99 29.04 3.05 37.75
CA ARG A 99 28.66 2.18 36.62
C ARG A 99 27.91 0.92 37.07
N LEU A 100 28.23 0.36 38.23
CA LEU A 100 27.47 -0.75 38.81
C LEU A 100 26.05 -0.32 39.17
N ALA A 101 25.90 0.80 39.89
CA ALA A 101 24.59 1.33 40.26
C ALA A 101 23.72 1.69 39.03
N GLU A 102 24.33 2.27 37.99
CA GLU A 102 23.68 2.52 36.70
C GLU A 102 23.15 1.22 36.05
N ALA A 103 23.97 0.16 36.04
CA ALA A 103 23.57 -1.14 35.50
C ALA A 103 22.47 -1.80 36.35
N GLU A 104 22.48 -1.66 37.67
CA GLU A 104 21.39 -2.12 38.52
C GLU A 104 20.07 -1.42 38.20
N VAL A 105 20.08 -0.08 38.04
CA VAL A 105 18.89 0.68 37.68
C VAL A 105 18.35 0.24 36.32
N LYS A 106 19.22 0.08 35.33
CA LYS A 106 18.83 -0.39 33.98
C LYS A 106 18.32 -1.84 33.99
N ALA A 107 18.95 -2.74 34.75
CA ALA A 107 18.49 -4.12 34.92
C ALA A 107 17.10 -4.19 35.60
N LYS A 108 16.87 -3.39 36.65
CA LYS A 108 15.57 -3.27 37.34
C LYS A 108 14.51 -2.70 36.39
N ALA A 109 14.87 -1.71 35.56
CA ALA A 109 13.98 -1.15 34.55
C ALA A 109 13.61 -2.17 33.46
N CYS A 110 14.57 -2.89 32.88
CA CYS A 110 14.30 -3.94 31.89
C CYS A 110 13.44 -5.08 32.47
N LYS A 111 13.69 -5.52 33.72
CA LYS A 111 12.82 -6.50 34.37
C LYS A 111 11.37 -6.01 34.52
N ARG A 112 11.16 -4.74 34.85
CA ARG A 112 9.81 -4.14 34.89
C ARG A 112 9.17 -4.11 33.49
N TRP A 113 9.92 -3.65 32.49
CA TRP A 113 9.44 -3.62 31.11
C TRP A 113 9.08 -5.02 30.58
N ALA A 114 9.80 -6.08 30.94
CA ALA A 114 9.43 -7.45 30.53
C ALA A 114 8.04 -7.88 30.98
N THR A 115 7.54 -7.40 32.13
CA THR A 115 6.18 -7.68 32.59
C THR A 115 5.15 -6.67 32.05
N THR A 116 5.51 -5.39 31.95
CA THR A 116 4.58 -4.36 31.47
C THR A 116 4.37 -4.42 29.96
N PHE A 117 5.44 -4.61 29.18
CA PHE A 117 5.40 -4.55 27.71
C PHE A 117 4.45 -5.59 27.10
N GLN A 118 4.44 -6.83 27.60
CA GLN A 118 3.50 -7.87 27.16
C GLN A 118 2.02 -7.41 27.22
N ARG A 119 1.65 -6.67 28.27
CA ARG A 119 0.30 -6.11 28.42
C ARG A 119 0.00 -5.02 27.38
N GLU A 120 0.96 -4.12 27.15
CA GLU A 120 0.81 -3.05 26.17
C GLU A 120 0.77 -3.59 24.73
N VAL A 121 1.53 -4.66 24.43
CA VAL A 121 1.47 -5.37 23.14
C VAL A 121 0.09 -5.99 22.90
N ILE A 122 -0.50 -6.66 23.91
CA ILE A 122 -1.86 -7.21 23.80
C ILE A 122 -2.89 -6.11 23.57
N LEU A 123 -2.77 -4.96 24.27
CA LEU A 123 -3.65 -3.81 24.07
C LEU A 123 -3.49 -3.21 22.66
N PHE A 124 -2.26 -3.04 22.19
CA PHE A 124 -1.94 -2.53 20.85
C PHE A 124 -2.49 -3.45 19.75
N LYS A 125 -2.19 -4.76 19.77
CA LYS A 125 -2.68 -5.67 18.74
C LYS A 125 -4.22 -5.79 18.78
N GLY A 126 -4.82 -5.64 19.97
CA GLY A 126 -6.27 -5.52 20.13
C GLY A 126 -6.89 -4.28 19.47
N THR A 127 -6.28 -3.09 19.58
CA THR A 127 -6.77 -1.89 18.87
C THR A 127 -6.44 -1.91 17.38
N MET A 128 -5.28 -2.47 17.00
CA MET A 128 -4.81 -2.49 15.62
C MET A 128 -5.56 -3.50 14.74
N SER A 129 -6.05 -4.62 15.30
CA SER A 129 -6.84 -5.63 14.57
C SER A 129 -8.07 -5.05 13.85
N ALA A 130 -8.69 -4.00 14.39
CA ALA A 130 -9.77 -3.29 13.73
C ALA A 130 -9.30 -2.52 12.48
N MET A 131 -8.14 -1.85 12.55
CA MET A 131 -7.53 -1.17 11.40
C MET A 131 -7.08 -2.17 10.33
N GLN A 132 -6.46 -3.27 10.76
CA GLN A 132 -6.06 -4.37 9.88
C GLN A 132 -7.26 -4.95 9.12
N THR A 133 -8.40 -5.16 9.79
CA THR A 133 -9.65 -5.59 9.15
C THR A 133 -10.11 -4.62 8.06
N VAL A 134 -10.02 -3.31 8.31
CA VAL A 134 -10.37 -2.28 7.30
C VAL A 134 -9.44 -2.36 6.08
N VAL A 135 -8.14 -2.49 6.30
CA VAL A 135 -7.12 -2.53 5.24
C VAL A 135 -7.21 -3.83 4.41
N GLU A 136 -7.36 -4.98 5.05
CA GLU A 136 -7.34 -6.30 4.39
C GLU A 136 -8.69 -6.68 3.75
N ARG A 137 -9.83 -6.23 4.31
CA ARG A 137 -11.17 -6.60 3.82
C ARG A 137 -11.92 -5.42 3.22
N ASP A 138 -12.08 -4.33 3.97
CA ASP A 138 -13.06 -3.29 3.62
C ASP A 138 -12.58 -2.38 2.48
N LEU A 139 -11.28 -2.04 2.42
CA LEU A 139 -10.71 -1.30 1.29
C LEU A 139 -10.75 -2.10 -0.03
N PRO A 140 -10.37 -3.40 -0.10
CA PRO A 140 -10.60 -4.22 -1.28
C PRO A 140 -12.08 -4.33 -1.69
N MET A 141 -13.02 -4.45 -0.74
CA MET A 141 -14.45 -4.45 -1.03
C MET A 141 -14.92 -3.12 -1.62
N ALA A 142 -14.44 -1.98 -1.10
CA ALA A 142 -14.72 -0.66 -1.66
C ALA A 142 -14.17 -0.51 -3.10
N VAL A 143 -12.95 -0.99 -3.36
CA VAL A 143 -12.36 -1.03 -4.71
C VAL A 143 -13.19 -1.87 -5.68
N ALA A 144 -13.65 -3.05 -5.25
CA ALA A 144 -14.52 -3.91 -6.05
C ALA A 144 -15.89 -3.27 -6.34
N LEU A 145 -16.48 -2.56 -5.37
CA LEU A 145 -17.74 -1.83 -5.55
C LEU A 145 -17.56 -0.67 -6.54
N MET A 146 -16.51 0.14 -6.39
CA MET A 146 -16.20 1.26 -7.29
C MET A 146 -15.92 0.80 -8.72
N ASN A 147 -15.26 -0.36 -8.91
CA ASN A 147 -15.11 -0.98 -10.24
C ASN A 147 -16.47 -1.25 -10.88
N ARG A 148 -17.39 -1.91 -10.17
CA ARG A 148 -18.74 -2.23 -10.68
C ARG A 148 -19.56 -0.97 -10.99
N MET A 149 -19.41 0.09 -10.18
CA MET A 149 -20.07 1.38 -10.43
C MET A 149 -19.51 2.08 -11.67
N ALA A 150 -18.19 2.12 -11.83
CA ALA A 150 -17.55 2.69 -13.02
C ALA A 150 -17.92 1.92 -14.29
N GLU A 151 -17.95 0.58 -14.23
CA GLU A 151 -18.35 -0.28 -15.34
C GLU A 151 -19.83 -0.10 -15.71
N ALA A 152 -20.73 -0.01 -14.72
CA ALA A 152 -22.15 0.27 -14.97
C ALA A 152 -22.35 1.65 -15.62
N LEU A 153 -21.67 2.68 -15.14
CA LEU A 153 -21.69 4.01 -15.76
C LEU A 153 -21.09 4.00 -17.18
N ALA A 154 -20.02 3.23 -17.42
CA ALA A 154 -19.44 3.07 -18.76
C ALA A 154 -20.43 2.41 -19.73
N ARG A 155 -21.20 1.39 -19.30
CA ARG A 155 -22.24 0.77 -20.15
C ARG A 155 -23.42 1.71 -20.44
N TYR A 156 -23.72 2.68 -19.58
CA TYR A 156 -24.71 3.74 -19.85
C TYR A 156 -24.14 4.94 -20.63
N ALA A 157 -22.80 5.11 -20.64
CA ALA A 157 -22.11 6.15 -21.39
C ALA A 157 -21.72 5.72 -22.80
N ALA A 158 -21.60 4.41 -23.05
CA ALA A 158 -21.49 3.87 -24.39
C ALA A 158 -22.78 4.20 -25.17
N PRO A 159 -22.71 4.87 -26.33
CA PRO A 159 -23.86 4.92 -27.22
C PRO A 159 -24.22 3.50 -27.66
N GLU A 160 -25.50 3.23 -27.90
CA GLU A 160 -25.89 1.96 -28.54
C GLU A 160 -25.15 1.86 -29.88
N PRO A 161 -24.58 0.68 -30.20
CA PRO A 161 -23.70 0.55 -31.35
C PRO A 161 -24.43 0.80 -32.67
N ILE A 162 -23.61 1.10 -33.67
CA ILE A 162 -23.97 1.42 -35.06
C ILE A 162 -24.96 0.43 -35.68
N GLU A 163 -25.17 -0.77 -35.13
CA GLU A 163 -26.21 -1.72 -35.53
C GLU A 163 -27.60 -1.08 -35.70
N VAL A 164 -28.04 -0.18 -34.81
CA VAL A 164 -29.36 0.48 -34.97
C VAL A 164 -29.37 1.42 -36.18
N GLN A 165 -28.28 2.18 -36.38
CA GLN A 165 -28.12 3.07 -37.54
C GLN A 165 -27.92 2.31 -38.85
N ALA A 166 -27.19 1.19 -38.83
CA ALA A 166 -26.96 0.30 -39.96
C ALA A 166 -28.23 -0.47 -40.34
N MET A 167 -29.02 -0.93 -39.36
CA MET A 167 -30.34 -1.54 -39.58
C MET A 167 -31.33 -0.53 -40.13
N LEU A 168 -31.36 0.70 -39.60
CA LEU A 168 -32.14 1.81 -40.15
C LEU A 168 -31.71 2.17 -41.58
N LYS A 169 -30.40 2.17 -41.86
CA LYS A 169 -29.82 2.44 -43.18
C LYS A 169 -30.16 1.34 -44.19
N ALA A 170 -29.97 0.07 -43.84
CA ALA A 170 -30.34 -1.08 -44.66
C ALA A 170 -31.86 -1.11 -44.94
N LEU A 171 -32.68 -0.78 -43.94
CA LEU A 171 -34.13 -0.62 -44.10
C LEU A 171 -34.47 0.51 -45.08
N ARG A 172 -33.77 1.66 -44.99
CA ARG A 172 -33.90 2.81 -45.90
C ARG A 172 -33.50 2.47 -47.35
N GLU A 173 -32.39 1.74 -47.51
CA GLU A 173 -31.89 1.27 -48.80
C GLU A 173 -32.83 0.22 -49.42
N SER A 174 -33.38 -0.70 -48.62
CA SER A 174 -34.41 -1.64 -49.08
C SER A 174 -35.69 -0.94 -49.54
N ALA A 175 -36.15 0.09 -48.81
CA ALA A 175 -37.32 0.89 -49.19
C ALA A 175 -37.10 1.70 -50.48
N GLN A 176 -35.87 2.14 -50.76
CA GLN A 176 -35.50 2.76 -52.04
C GLN A 176 -35.43 1.72 -53.18
N SER A 177 -34.92 0.51 -52.90
CA SER A 177 -34.89 -0.60 -53.86
C SER A 177 -36.29 -1.02 -54.30
N THR A 178 -37.24 -1.16 -53.36
CA THR A 178 -38.65 -1.47 -53.68
C THR A 178 -39.30 -0.40 -54.56
N ARG A 179 -38.98 0.89 -54.34
CA ARG A 179 -39.44 1.98 -55.25
C ARG A 179 -38.83 1.89 -56.65
N ARG A 180 -37.60 1.39 -56.77
CA ARG A 180 -36.93 1.17 -58.07
C ARG A 180 -37.46 -0.06 -58.82
N SER A 181 -37.99 -1.06 -58.12
CA SER A 181 -38.62 -2.24 -58.74
C SER A 181 -40.07 -1.99 -59.21
N GLY A 182 -40.65 -0.82 -58.93
CA GLY A 182 -42.04 -0.48 -59.24
C GLY A 182 -42.24 0.39 -60.49
N SER A 183 -41.31 0.40 -61.45
CA SER A 183 -41.36 1.31 -62.62
C SER A 183 -40.90 0.66 -63.94
N ALA A 184 -41.63 -0.38 -64.34
CA ALA A 184 -41.86 -0.89 -65.70
C ALA A 184 -42.96 -1.97 -65.55
N ASP A 185 -44.04 -2.01 -66.32
CA ASP A 185 -44.26 -1.53 -67.69
C ASP A 185 -45.36 -0.44 -67.81
N SER A 186 -45.74 -0.08 -69.04
CA SER A 186 -46.49 1.14 -69.43
C SER A 186 -47.64 0.87 -70.44
N VAL A 187 -48.14 1.92 -71.13
CA VAL A 187 -49.16 1.95 -72.23
C VAL A 187 -50.64 2.03 -71.77
N THR A 188 -51.48 3.01 -72.17
CA THR A 188 -51.28 4.30 -72.89
C THR A 188 -52.44 5.29 -72.61
N ASP A 189 -52.20 6.58 -72.88
CA ASP A 189 -53.13 7.73 -72.89
C ASP A 189 -53.58 8.25 -71.48
N SER A 190 -54.04 9.50 -71.30
CA SER A 190 -54.38 10.58 -72.27
C SER A 190 -53.95 11.99 -71.77
N ALA A 191 -54.43 13.08 -72.38
CA ALA A 191 -54.01 14.47 -72.15
C ALA A 191 -55.19 15.49 -72.15
N PRO A 192 -55.02 16.78 -71.76
CA PRO A 192 -53.86 17.50 -71.18
C PRO A 192 -54.18 18.01 -69.73
N ASP A 193 -53.73 19.13 -69.10
CA ASP A 193 -52.95 20.33 -69.51
C ASP A 193 -52.39 21.13 -68.28
N ALA A 194 -51.62 22.20 -68.57
CA ALA A 194 -51.35 23.44 -67.82
C ALA A 194 -50.70 23.47 -66.39
N THR A 195 -49.39 23.77 -66.38
CA THR A 195 -48.64 24.74 -65.51
C THR A 195 -48.50 24.57 -63.96
N ASP A 196 -47.38 23.98 -63.50
CA ASP A 196 -46.15 24.59 -62.89
C ASP A 196 -46.23 25.89 -62.02
N PRO A 197 -45.26 26.27 -61.11
CA PRO A 197 -44.01 25.59 -60.65
C PRO A 197 -43.67 25.54 -59.11
N THR A 198 -42.86 24.53 -58.73
CA THR A 198 -41.56 24.55 -57.95
C THR A 198 -41.42 25.19 -56.54
N ILE A 199 -40.27 24.92 -55.87
CA ILE A 199 -39.72 25.41 -54.56
C ILE A 199 -40.12 24.53 -53.34
N GLU A 200 -39.22 23.95 -52.51
CA GLU A 200 -37.74 23.83 -52.49
C GLU A 200 -37.26 22.57 -51.69
N SER A 201 -35.96 22.42 -51.38
CA SER A 201 -35.38 21.28 -50.62
C SER A 201 -34.20 21.65 -49.68
N ASP A 202 -34.07 20.96 -48.53
CA ASP A 202 -32.81 20.69 -47.80
C ASP A 202 -33.09 19.53 -46.79
N ALA A 203 -32.38 18.39 -46.70
CA ALA A 203 -30.96 18.06 -46.49
C ALA A 203 -30.51 18.06 -45.01
N GLY A 204 -29.65 17.11 -44.61
CA GLY A 204 -29.12 16.97 -43.24
C GLY A 204 -28.92 15.53 -42.74
N ALA A 205 -27.69 15.02 -42.85
CA ALA A 205 -27.16 13.86 -42.11
C ALA A 205 -25.97 14.36 -41.23
N SER A 206 -25.26 13.59 -40.39
CA SER A 206 -25.15 12.14 -40.19
C SER A 206 -24.60 11.78 -38.79
N ASP A 207 -24.81 10.52 -38.37
CA ASP A 207 -23.87 9.54 -37.75
C ASP A 207 -22.44 10.02 -37.38
N ALA A 208 -21.91 9.76 -36.17
CA ALA A 208 -21.42 8.48 -35.57
C ALA A 208 -19.99 8.10 -36.07
N SER A 209 -18.97 7.93 -35.22
CA SER A 209 -18.56 6.70 -34.45
C SER A 209 -18.32 5.46 -35.33
N ASP A 210 -17.45 4.48 -35.04
CA ASP A 210 -16.75 4.08 -33.79
C ASP A 210 -15.54 3.14 -34.13
N ALA A 211 -14.99 2.45 -33.13
CA ALA A 211 -14.26 1.16 -33.16
C ALA A 211 -12.73 1.13 -33.43
N VAL A 212 -11.94 0.10 -33.07
CA VAL A 212 -11.76 -0.78 -31.84
C VAL A 212 -10.85 -1.97 -32.19
N SER A 213 -10.21 -2.63 -31.19
CA SER A 213 -9.45 -3.91 -31.24
C SER A 213 -8.04 -3.87 -31.89
N ASP A 214 -7.08 -4.77 -31.60
CA ASP A 214 -7.03 -5.90 -30.64
C ASP A 214 -5.59 -6.14 -30.09
N ALA A 215 -5.41 -7.15 -29.22
CA ALA A 215 -4.15 -7.65 -28.63
C ALA A 215 -4.01 -9.19 -28.90
N PRO A 216 -3.19 -10.02 -28.19
CA PRO A 216 -2.08 -9.77 -27.24
C PRO A 216 -0.77 -10.59 -27.48
N SER A 217 0.28 -10.25 -26.71
CA SER A 217 1.61 -10.90 -26.61
C SER A 217 2.34 -10.28 -25.38
N ASP A 218 3.19 -10.94 -24.56
CA ASP A 218 3.67 -12.34 -24.51
C ASP A 218 4.03 -12.83 -23.08
N ALA A 219 4.69 -13.99 -22.95
CA ALA A 219 5.02 -14.68 -21.68
C ALA A 219 6.47 -14.40 -21.12
N PRO A 220 6.76 -14.70 -19.83
CA PRO A 220 7.99 -14.27 -19.13
C PRO A 220 9.13 -15.34 -19.10
N SER A 221 10.20 -15.06 -18.36
CA SER A 221 11.34 -15.98 -18.15
C SER A 221 11.85 -15.96 -16.70
N ASP A 222 11.96 -17.14 -16.08
CA ASP A 222 12.52 -17.35 -14.73
C ASP A 222 13.95 -17.94 -14.77
N PRO A 223 14.81 -17.68 -13.76
CA PRO A 223 16.10 -18.33 -13.57
C PRO A 223 16.00 -19.56 -12.65
N PRO A 224 16.91 -20.54 -12.81
CA PRO A 224 17.67 -20.96 -11.62
C PRO A 224 19.16 -21.24 -11.92
N GLY A 225 19.99 -21.13 -10.87
CA GLY A 225 21.41 -21.45 -10.91
C GLY A 225 21.92 -21.82 -9.52
N ASP A 226 21.70 -23.07 -9.13
CA ASP A 226 22.26 -23.67 -7.91
C ASP A 226 23.74 -24.05 -8.11
N GLY A 227 24.52 -24.08 -7.03
CA GLY A 227 25.97 -24.27 -7.09
C GLY A 227 26.55 -24.67 -5.73
N GLY A 228 26.77 -25.96 -5.54
CA GLY A 228 27.35 -26.55 -4.32
C GLY A 228 28.81 -27.00 -4.48
N ASP A 229 29.22 -27.85 -3.52
CA ASP A 229 30.53 -28.49 -3.31
C ASP A 229 31.73 -27.58 -2.95
N PRO A 230 32.74 -28.09 -2.20
CA PRO A 230 32.78 -29.31 -1.38
C PRO A 230 33.06 -29.07 0.13
#